data_AF-A0A7K2VXR5-F1
#
_entry.id   AF-A0A7K2VXR5-F1
#
_cell.length_a   1.000
_cell.length_b   1.000
_cell.length_c   1.000
_cell.angle_alpha   90.00
_cell.angle_beta   90.00
_cell.angle_gamma   90.00
#
_symmetry.space_group_name_H-M   'P 1'
#
loop_
_entity.id
_entity.type
_entity.pdbx_description
1 polymer ?
#
loop_
_entity_poly.entity_id
_entity_poly.type
_entity_poly.pdbx_seq_one_letter_code
_entity_poly.pdbx_strand_id
1 'polypeptide(L)'
;MTQLPLQAVLFDMDGTLVDTERLWWEAVERVAAERGRPLGETDRPEVLGRPVEHTADWLAGLTGVPAGELAAALHREFADRVRGGIVPRPGALALLDALARERIPIALVTASPRAVADTVLEALGAGRFAVSVTADDTVHTKPAPDPYLAACRALGVDPAGCVAVEDTPTGVTSAEAAGCAVLAVPSLVTIGAAPGRTVLGSLEEVTPELLRSLLPHRLRVMSWNLWLGGSKVDDHRAKQLKTVLETGVDVVALQETGGTAAEELAEALGWHHHRAGENLGVISRYPITARFGDPEVGFYGAAGVRLRIGPGREIDVWTAHLHYTPYGPYEAAFDGLGAAELIDHEGVRLAQMRDTLRRIGESAEEDVPLVLAGDFNCPSHLDRTEVDWPVTRAAEEAGLRDSFREAHPDPAAAPGHTWSPIHPVHEDGSGRPEPQDRIDYVLHRGLVVLDSRTHVSGTPRPWPDVFGNDWPSDHAAVITTFAVPRRG
;
A
#
# COMPACT_ATOMS: atom_id res chain seq x y z
N MET A 1 5.64 -8.73 -13.03
CA MET A 1 5.05 -7.69 -12.17
C MET A 1 5.14 -6.38 -12.88
N THR A 2 4.11 -5.56 -12.77
CA THR A 2 4.19 -4.17 -13.20
C THR A 2 4.77 -3.35 -12.05
N GLN A 3 5.79 -2.55 -12.32
CA GLN A 3 6.21 -1.51 -11.37
C GLN A 3 5.05 -0.53 -11.16
N LEU A 4 4.88 -0.01 -9.94
CA LEU A 4 3.94 1.09 -9.76
C LEU A 4 4.35 2.26 -10.64
N PRO A 5 3.40 2.94 -11.30
CA PRO A 5 3.71 4.15 -12.03
C PRO A 5 4.17 5.22 -11.04
N LEU A 6 5.19 6.01 -11.43
CA LEU A 6 5.58 7.19 -10.67
C LEU A 6 4.52 8.27 -10.84
N GLN A 7 3.73 8.46 -9.78
CA GLN A 7 2.60 9.38 -9.75
C GLN A 7 3.04 10.80 -9.39
N ALA A 8 4.02 10.96 -8.50
CA ALA A 8 4.60 12.24 -8.14
C ALA A 8 5.99 12.09 -7.50
N VAL A 9 6.74 13.20 -7.46
CA VAL A 9 7.96 13.34 -6.67
C VAL A 9 7.75 14.45 -5.63
N LEU A 10 8.00 14.14 -4.37
CA LEU A 10 7.84 15.07 -3.25
C LEU A 10 9.24 15.47 -2.76
N PHE A 11 9.61 16.72 -2.95
CA PHE A 11 10.92 17.22 -2.52
C PHE A 11 10.80 17.92 -1.18
N ASP A 12 11.68 17.58 -0.26
CA ASP A 12 12.09 18.53 0.76
C ASP A 12 12.79 19.76 0.14
N MET A 13 12.82 20.85 0.90
CA MET A 13 13.38 22.12 0.46
C MET A 13 14.83 22.31 0.93
N ASP A 14 15.01 22.34 2.26
CA ASP A 14 16.20 22.83 2.94
C ASP A 14 17.27 21.74 2.96
N GLY A 15 18.43 21.97 2.33
CA GLY A 15 19.48 20.97 2.18
C GLY A 15 19.23 19.95 1.07
N THR A 16 17.96 19.77 0.66
CA THR A 16 17.56 18.93 -0.48
C THR A 16 17.61 19.67 -1.81
N LEU A 17 16.75 20.67 -2.04
CA LEU A 17 16.70 21.43 -3.30
C LEU A 17 17.61 22.67 -3.27
N VAL A 18 17.79 23.27 -2.10
CA VAL A 18 18.53 24.52 -1.91
C VAL A 18 19.45 24.41 -0.70
N ASP A 19 20.62 25.03 -0.78
CA ASP A 19 21.56 25.06 0.35
C ASP A 19 21.25 26.24 1.29
N THR A 20 20.17 26.10 2.08
CA THR A 20 19.75 27.12 3.06
C THR A 20 20.59 27.10 4.33
N GLU A 21 21.16 25.95 4.68
CA GLU A 21 22.12 25.76 5.77
C GLU A 21 23.36 26.67 5.60
N ARG A 22 23.90 26.74 4.37
CA ARG A 22 24.99 27.69 4.08
C ARG A 22 24.56 29.15 4.24
N LEU A 23 23.38 29.52 3.75
CA LEU A 23 22.85 30.88 3.91
C LEU A 23 22.63 31.22 5.38
N TRP A 24 22.19 30.25 6.18
CA TRP A 24 22.02 30.38 7.62
C TRP A 24 23.35 30.57 8.34
N TRP A 25 24.36 29.75 8.05
CA TRP A 25 25.71 29.92 8.59
C TRP A 25 26.25 31.32 8.31
N GLU A 26 26.20 31.75 7.06
CA GLU A 26 26.73 33.05 6.64
C GLU A 26 25.92 34.23 7.24
N ALA A 27 24.63 34.04 7.54
CA ALA A 27 23.80 35.00 8.26
C ALA A 27 24.25 35.15 9.72
N VAL A 28 24.40 34.02 10.40
CA VAL A 28 24.79 33.96 11.81
C VAL A 28 26.21 34.49 11.98
N GLU A 29 27.13 34.11 11.08
CA GLU A 29 28.51 34.61 11.05
C GLU A 29 28.55 36.13 10.91
N ARG A 30 27.74 36.72 10.03
CA ARG A 30 27.67 38.19 9.88
C ARG A 30 27.13 38.86 11.14
N VAL A 31 26.00 38.38 11.66
CA VAL A 31 25.36 38.95 12.86
C VAL A 31 26.29 38.87 14.09
N ALA A 32 27.02 37.77 14.22
CA ALA A 32 27.98 37.56 15.30
C ALA A 32 29.24 38.43 15.11
N ALA A 33 29.77 38.54 13.90
CA ALA A 33 30.92 39.39 13.58
C ALA A 33 30.64 40.88 13.81
N GLU A 34 29.45 41.37 13.43
CA GLU A 34 28.98 42.76 13.72
C GLU A 34 28.96 43.07 15.23
N ARG A 35 28.88 42.03 16.07
CA ARG A 35 28.87 42.12 17.54
C ARG A 35 30.20 41.70 18.18
N GLY A 36 31.25 41.63 17.37
CA GLY A 36 32.61 41.34 17.86
C GLY A 36 32.88 39.87 18.19
N ARG A 37 32.03 38.93 17.75
CA ARG A 37 32.24 37.48 17.90
C ARG A 37 32.32 36.78 16.54
N PRO A 38 33.50 36.76 15.89
CA PRO A 38 33.71 35.94 14.69
C PRO A 38 33.50 34.47 15.03
N LEU A 39 32.82 33.71 14.17
CA LEU A 39 32.57 32.28 14.38
C LEU A 39 33.65 31.41 13.72
N GLY A 40 33.86 30.21 14.26
CA GLY A 40 34.76 29.20 13.70
C GLY A 40 34.09 27.82 13.58
N GLU A 41 34.81 26.83 13.05
CA GLU A 41 34.23 25.49 12.83
C GLU A 41 33.66 24.83 14.10
N THR A 42 34.26 25.09 15.26
CA THR A 42 33.80 24.56 16.55
C THR A 42 32.43 25.08 16.97
N ASP A 43 31.98 26.20 16.39
CA ASP A 43 30.70 26.82 16.68
C ASP A 43 29.55 26.21 15.84
N ARG A 44 29.86 25.47 14.76
CA ARG A 44 28.86 24.88 13.85
C ARG A 44 27.76 24.06 14.55
N PRO A 45 28.03 23.22 15.55
CA PRO A 45 26.98 22.42 16.22
C PRO A 45 25.92 23.25 16.98
N GLU A 46 26.22 24.52 17.28
CA GLU A 46 25.31 25.44 17.97
C GLU A 46 24.51 26.31 16.98
N VAL A 47 24.82 26.20 15.69
CA VAL A 47 24.22 27.01 14.61
C VAL A 47 23.45 26.13 13.62
N LEU A 48 24.09 25.11 13.07
CA LEU A 48 23.52 24.25 12.04
C LEU A 48 22.53 23.25 12.64
N GLY A 49 21.38 23.05 11.98
CA GLY A 49 20.29 22.22 12.48
C GLY A 49 19.63 22.69 13.80
N ARG A 50 19.84 23.95 14.23
CA ARG A 50 19.24 24.53 15.44
C ARG A 50 18.15 25.56 15.11
N PRO A 51 17.10 25.68 15.95
CA PRO A 51 16.15 26.79 15.83
C PRO A 51 16.83 28.16 15.98
N VAL A 52 16.27 29.18 15.34
CA VAL A 52 16.80 30.56 15.42
C VAL A 52 16.92 31.04 16.86
N GLU A 53 15.94 30.69 17.70
CA GLU A 53 15.89 31.05 19.11
C GLU A 53 17.05 30.42 19.90
N HIS A 54 17.37 29.15 19.63
CA HIS A 54 18.52 28.48 20.26
C HIS A 54 19.82 29.19 19.89
N THR A 55 20.03 29.47 18.60
CA THR A 55 21.23 30.16 18.13
C THR A 55 21.30 31.59 18.68
N ALA A 56 20.17 32.28 18.82
CA ALA A 56 20.08 33.61 19.40
C ALA A 56 20.43 33.61 20.90
N ASP A 57 19.92 32.66 21.68
CA ASP A 57 20.25 32.50 23.10
C ASP A 57 21.72 32.17 23.31
N TRP A 58 22.26 31.28 22.48
CA TRP A 58 23.68 30.93 22.50
C TRP A 58 24.57 32.15 22.18
N LEU A 59 24.25 32.90 21.12
CA LEU A 59 24.95 34.14 20.79
C LEU A 59 24.78 35.22 21.87
N ALA A 60 23.64 35.28 22.55
CA ALA A 60 23.42 36.19 23.66
C ALA A 60 24.39 35.93 24.81
N GLY A 61 24.61 34.65 25.13
CA GLY A 61 25.60 34.23 26.13
C GLY A 61 27.04 34.61 25.78
N LEU A 62 27.37 34.69 24.48
CA LEU A 62 28.71 35.03 24.00
C LEU A 62 28.96 36.53 23.82
N THR A 63 27.92 37.29 23.45
CA THR A 63 28.04 38.70 23.05
C THR A 63 27.49 39.67 24.10
N GLY A 64 26.66 39.19 25.02
CA GLY A 64 25.94 40.02 26.00
C GLY A 64 24.75 40.81 25.41
N VAL A 65 24.44 40.62 24.12
CA VAL A 65 23.27 41.22 23.47
C VAL A 65 22.01 40.41 23.81
N PRO A 66 20.84 41.03 24.07
CA PRO A 66 19.61 40.30 24.35
C PRO A 66 19.21 39.34 23.22
N ALA A 67 18.83 38.11 23.57
CA ALA A 67 18.47 37.07 22.61
C ALA A 67 17.34 37.49 21.64
N GLY A 68 16.32 38.22 22.12
CA GLY A 68 15.25 38.71 21.26
C GLY A 68 15.73 39.68 20.17
N GLU A 69 16.76 40.49 20.45
CA GLU A 69 17.36 41.38 19.44
C GLU A 69 18.18 40.58 18.42
N LEU A 70 18.93 39.59 18.89
CA LEU A 70 19.70 38.67 18.05
C LEU A 70 18.79 37.85 17.14
N ALA A 71 17.72 37.26 17.67
CA ALA A 71 16.73 36.53 16.88
C ALA A 71 16.14 37.41 15.78
N ALA A 72 15.74 38.66 16.11
CA ALA A 72 15.22 39.59 15.12
C ALA A 72 16.27 39.96 14.04
N ALA A 73 17.54 40.12 14.43
CA ALA A 73 18.64 40.39 13.49
C ALA A 73 18.93 39.19 12.58
N LEU A 74 18.98 37.98 13.15
CA LEU A 74 19.18 36.72 12.44
C LEU A 74 18.06 36.47 11.43
N HIS A 75 16.79 36.64 11.82
CA HIS A 75 15.65 36.52 10.92
C HIS A 75 15.74 37.51 9.75
N ARG A 76 16.07 38.78 10.01
CA ARG A 76 16.20 39.80 8.94
C ARG A 76 17.32 39.45 7.97
N GLU A 77 18.50 39.14 8.50
CA GLU A 77 19.67 38.84 7.68
C GLU A 77 19.50 37.55 6.88
N PHE A 78 18.96 36.49 7.49
CA PHE A 78 18.64 35.27 6.76
C PHE A 78 17.63 35.53 5.64
N ALA A 79 16.56 36.28 5.92
CA ALA A 79 15.57 36.64 4.91
C ALA A 79 16.17 37.52 3.79
N ASP A 80 17.09 38.44 4.10
CA ASP A 80 17.79 39.26 3.11
C ASP A 80 18.68 38.40 2.21
N ARG A 81 19.39 37.41 2.76
CA ARG A 81 20.23 36.47 2.00
C ARG A 81 19.40 35.55 1.11
N VAL A 82 18.30 35.02 1.62
CA VAL A 82 17.34 34.23 0.82
C VAL A 82 16.82 35.08 -0.33
N ARG A 83 16.52 36.37 -0.13
CA ARG A 83 16.14 37.29 -1.23
C ARG A 83 17.28 37.64 -2.18
N GLY A 84 18.52 37.70 -1.68
CA GLY A 84 19.71 38.11 -2.43
C GLY A 84 20.29 37.04 -3.35
N GLY A 85 19.95 35.76 -3.13
CA GLY A 85 20.32 34.69 -4.03
C GLY A 85 20.24 33.31 -3.37
N ILE A 86 19.23 32.54 -3.75
CA ILE A 86 19.13 31.13 -3.41
C ILE A 86 20.04 30.34 -4.33
N VAL A 87 20.83 29.44 -3.75
CA VAL A 87 21.72 28.53 -4.50
C VAL A 87 21.05 27.15 -4.56
N PRO A 88 20.56 26.72 -5.73
CA PRO A 88 20.08 25.36 -5.90
C PRO A 88 21.20 24.35 -5.66
N ARG A 89 20.86 23.23 -5.05
CA ARG A 89 21.77 22.10 -4.89
C ARG A 89 22.20 21.56 -6.26
N PRO A 90 23.43 21.04 -6.42
CA PRO A 90 23.88 20.45 -7.67
C PRO A 90 22.88 19.41 -8.19
N GLY A 91 22.47 19.53 -9.45
CA GLY A 91 21.48 18.64 -10.08
C GLY A 91 20.00 19.01 -9.84
N ALA A 92 19.67 19.85 -8.85
CA ALA A 92 18.28 20.15 -8.50
C ALA A 92 17.46 20.70 -9.67
N LEU A 93 17.92 21.78 -10.31
CA LEU A 93 17.20 22.38 -11.45
C LEU A 93 17.10 21.43 -12.64
N ALA A 94 18.17 20.67 -12.94
CA ALA A 94 18.18 19.72 -14.04
C ALA A 94 17.18 18.58 -13.82
N LEU A 95 17.07 18.09 -12.58
CA LEU A 95 16.08 17.08 -12.20
C LEU A 95 14.65 17.62 -12.28
N LEU A 96 14.39 18.81 -11.72
CA LEU A 96 13.07 19.44 -11.80
C LEU A 96 12.63 19.65 -13.27
N ASP A 97 13.54 20.11 -14.14
CA ASP A 97 13.27 20.27 -15.57
C ASP A 97 13.04 18.91 -16.26
N ALA A 98 13.74 17.85 -15.86
CA ALA A 98 13.51 16.50 -16.38
C ALA A 98 12.13 15.95 -16.02
N LEU A 99 11.73 16.10 -14.76
CA LEU A 99 10.39 15.69 -14.28
C LEU A 99 9.28 16.48 -15.00
N ALA A 100 9.46 17.79 -15.18
CA ALA A 100 8.52 18.63 -15.90
C ALA A 100 8.35 18.20 -17.38
N ARG A 101 9.45 17.85 -18.08
CA ARG A 101 9.40 17.34 -19.47
C ARG A 101 8.57 16.08 -19.60
N GLU A 102 8.59 15.24 -18.57
CA GLU A 102 7.85 13.97 -18.52
C GLU A 102 6.46 14.10 -17.89
N ARG A 103 6.05 15.34 -17.53
CA ARG A 103 4.77 15.66 -16.90
C ARG A 103 4.55 14.90 -15.59
N ILE A 104 5.62 14.67 -14.84
CA ILE A 104 5.54 14.06 -13.50
C ILE A 104 5.25 15.19 -12.51
N PRO A 105 4.11 15.15 -11.78
CA PRO A 105 3.79 16.13 -10.75
C PRO A 105 4.86 16.23 -9.68
N ILE A 106 5.14 17.46 -9.25
CA ILE A 106 6.14 17.76 -8.22
C ILE A 106 5.43 18.48 -7.07
N ALA A 107 5.69 18.03 -5.84
CA ALA A 107 5.33 18.75 -4.63
C ALA A 107 6.58 19.22 -3.88
N LEU A 108 6.52 20.41 -3.30
CA LEU A 108 7.45 20.85 -2.25
C LEU A 108 6.85 20.50 -0.88
N VAL A 109 7.62 19.90 0.02
CA VAL A 109 7.19 19.53 1.37
C VAL A 109 8.28 19.94 2.38
N THR A 110 8.07 21.04 3.10
CA THR A 110 9.08 21.63 4.00
C THR A 110 8.55 21.90 5.40
N ALA A 111 9.45 21.88 6.39
CA ALA A 111 9.17 22.35 7.75
C ALA A 111 9.40 23.87 7.90
N SER A 112 9.78 24.58 6.83
CA SER A 112 9.93 26.03 6.81
C SER A 112 8.57 26.74 6.70
N PRO A 113 8.44 27.99 7.20
CA PRO A 113 7.23 28.81 7.03
C PRO A 113 6.94 29.16 5.57
N ARG A 114 5.66 29.42 5.27
CA ARG A 114 5.13 29.78 3.94
C ARG A 114 5.93 30.88 3.24
N ALA A 115 6.22 31.97 3.93
CA ALA A 115 6.94 33.10 3.35
C ALA A 115 8.35 32.75 2.83
N VAL A 116 9.04 31.82 3.52
CA VAL A 116 10.37 31.34 3.09
C VAL A 116 10.21 30.41 1.89
N ALA A 117 9.28 29.45 1.96
CA ALA A 117 9.01 28.52 0.88
C ALA A 117 8.61 29.23 -0.42
N ASP A 118 7.79 30.28 -0.35
CA ASP A 118 7.34 31.04 -1.52
C ASP A 118 8.52 31.74 -2.20
N THR A 119 9.47 32.30 -1.43
CA THR A 119 10.70 32.90 -1.99
C THR A 119 11.56 31.85 -2.69
N VAL A 120 11.65 30.64 -2.12
CA VAL A 120 12.38 29.53 -2.72
C VAL A 120 11.72 29.01 -3.98
N LEU A 121 10.40 28.86 -3.97
CA LEU A 121 9.62 28.48 -5.14
C LEU A 121 9.82 29.49 -6.28
N GLU A 122 9.82 30.79 -6.01
CA GLU A 122 10.11 31.81 -7.02
C GLU A 122 11.48 31.61 -7.65
N ALA A 123 12.53 31.42 -6.84
CA ALA A 123 13.89 31.21 -7.33
C ALA A 123 14.06 29.89 -8.11
N LEU A 124 13.38 28.83 -7.68
CA LEU A 124 13.36 27.53 -8.35
C LEU A 124 12.36 27.48 -9.52
N GLY A 125 11.59 28.54 -9.74
CA GLY A 125 10.48 28.62 -10.71
C GLY A 125 9.21 27.91 -10.23
N ALA A 126 8.31 28.68 -9.62
CA ALA A 126 7.12 28.19 -8.95
C ALA A 126 6.21 27.32 -9.85
N GLY A 127 6.16 27.62 -11.16
CA GLY A 127 5.39 26.84 -12.14
C GLY A 127 5.85 25.38 -12.33
N ARG A 128 6.98 24.97 -11.74
CA ARG A 128 7.43 23.57 -11.72
C ARG A 128 6.71 22.74 -10.66
N PHE A 129 6.13 23.37 -9.65
CA PHE A 129 5.51 22.71 -8.51
C PHE A 129 4.00 22.76 -8.64
N ALA A 130 3.35 21.60 -8.59
CA ALA A 130 1.90 21.52 -8.60
C ALA A 130 1.29 21.85 -7.22
N VAL A 131 2.02 21.52 -6.15
CA VAL A 131 1.61 21.73 -4.75
C VAL A 131 2.83 22.12 -3.91
N SER A 132 2.63 22.91 -2.87
CA SER A 132 3.62 23.10 -1.80
C SER A 132 2.96 22.98 -0.43
N VAL A 133 3.55 22.19 0.45
CA VAL A 133 3.13 22.00 1.84
C VAL A 133 4.23 22.54 2.75
N THR A 134 3.88 23.43 3.67
CA THR A 134 4.79 24.04 4.65
C THR A 134 4.38 23.70 6.07
N ALA A 135 5.18 24.15 7.05
CA ALA A 135 4.83 24.00 8.47
C ALA A 135 3.49 24.66 8.86
N ASP A 136 2.99 25.59 8.04
CA ASP A 136 1.72 26.29 8.31
C ASP A 136 0.49 25.47 7.84
N ASP A 137 0.68 24.44 7.02
CA ASP A 137 -0.42 23.68 6.40
C ASP A 137 -0.80 22.40 7.16
N THR A 138 0.03 21.97 8.12
CA THR A 138 -0.21 20.75 8.89
C THR A 138 -0.09 20.99 10.39
N VAL A 139 -0.91 20.28 11.16
CA VAL A 139 -0.90 20.36 12.63
C VAL A 139 0.40 19.80 13.20
N HIS A 140 0.87 18.68 12.63
CA HIS A 140 2.15 18.07 12.98
C HIS A 140 3.11 18.18 11.79
N THR A 141 4.33 18.63 12.06
CA THR A 141 5.41 18.68 11.07
C THR A 141 6.29 17.41 11.15
N LYS A 142 7.30 17.31 10.29
CA LYS A 142 8.30 16.22 10.28
C LYS A 142 8.85 16.04 11.72
N PRO A 143 8.91 14.81 12.28
CA PRO A 143 8.86 13.50 11.61
C PRO A 143 7.45 12.89 11.45
N ALA A 144 6.36 13.59 11.79
CA ALA A 144 5.01 13.08 11.55
C ALA A 144 4.74 12.95 10.04
N PRO A 145 3.93 11.98 9.57
CA PRO A 145 3.67 11.75 8.14
C PRO A 145 2.76 12.81 7.50
N ASP A 146 2.11 13.65 8.31
CA ASP A 146 1.08 14.60 7.91
C ASP A 146 1.47 15.47 6.70
N PRO A 147 2.70 16.04 6.59
CA PRO A 147 3.07 16.89 5.45
C PRO A 147 3.08 16.14 4.11
N TYR A 148 3.64 14.92 4.07
CA TYR A 148 3.69 14.11 2.85
C TYR A 148 2.30 13.58 2.47
N LEU A 149 1.50 13.16 3.46
CA LEU A 149 0.11 12.75 3.22
C LEU A 149 -0.74 13.92 2.71
N ALA A 150 -0.53 15.14 3.22
CA ALA A 150 -1.22 16.34 2.75
C ALA A 150 -0.87 16.65 1.28
N ALA A 151 0.41 16.54 0.91
CA ALA A 151 0.85 16.73 -0.47
C ALA A 151 0.26 15.67 -1.41
N CYS A 152 0.26 14.39 -1.01
CA CYS A 152 -0.35 13.32 -1.81
C CYS A 152 -1.86 13.54 -2.01
N ARG A 153 -2.59 13.93 -0.94
CA ARG A 153 -4.02 14.27 -1.03
C ARG A 153 -4.28 15.44 -1.97
N ALA A 154 -3.48 16.50 -1.89
CA ALA A 154 -3.63 17.68 -2.74
C ALA A 154 -3.37 17.37 -4.23
N LEU A 155 -2.45 16.43 -4.51
CA LEU A 155 -2.17 15.95 -5.86
C LEU A 155 -3.15 14.87 -6.36
N GLY A 156 -3.93 14.25 -5.47
CA GLY A 156 -4.81 13.13 -5.81
C GLY A 156 -4.05 11.85 -6.16
N VAL A 157 -2.90 11.61 -5.50
CA VAL A 157 -2.01 10.47 -5.76
C VAL A 157 -1.88 9.57 -4.54
N ASP A 158 -1.56 8.30 -4.78
CA ASP A 158 -1.27 7.30 -3.75
C ASP A 158 0.19 7.44 -3.28
N PRO A 159 0.46 7.59 -1.96
CA PRO A 159 1.82 7.63 -1.42
C PRO A 159 2.73 6.49 -1.90
N ALA A 160 2.21 5.28 -2.09
CA ALA A 160 3.00 4.14 -2.57
C ALA A 160 3.49 4.30 -4.03
N GLY A 161 2.84 5.18 -4.80
CA GLY A 161 3.24 5.56 -6.15
C GLY A 161 4.18 6.78 -6.20
N CYS A 162 4.63 7.26 -5.04
CA CYS A 162 5.42 8.48 -4.91
C CYS A 162 6.84 8.22 -4.41
N VAL A 163 7.77 9.08 -4.84
CA VAL A 163 9.12 9.13 -4.29
C VAL A 163 9.31 10.44 -3.54
N ALA A 164 9.65 10.36 -2.26
CA ALA A 164 10.09 11.50 -1.47
C ALA A 164 11.61 11.64 -1.58
N VAL A 165 12.10 12.86 -1.81
CA VAL A 165 13.52 13.20 -1.84
C VAL A 165 13.85 14.06 -0.62
N GLU A 166 14.79 13.60 0.20
CA GLU A 166 15.08 14.14 1.53
C GLU A 166 16.57 14.16 1.86
N ASP A 167 16.99 14.98 2.81
CA ASP A 167 18.38 15.05 3.27
C ASP A 167 18.54 14.88 4.79
N THR A 168 17.44 14.82 5.55
CA THR A 168 17.44 14.67 7.02
C THR A 168 16.79 13.36 7.51
N PRO A 169 17.25 12.77 8.63
CA PRO A 169 16.58 11.63 9.25
C PRO A 169 15.12 11.89 9.62
N THR A 170 14.81 13.10 10.11
CA THR A 170 13.44 13.51 10.47
C THR A 170 12.50 13.50 9.28
N GLY A 171 12.98 13.99 8.13
CA GLY A 171 12.20 14.01 6.91
C GLY A 171 12.08 12.65 6.24
N VAL A 172 13.14 11.84 6.25
CA VAL A 172 13.09 10.42 5.88
C VAL A 172 12.04 9.68 6.69
N THR A 173 12.03 9.81 8.02
CA THR A 173 11.03 9.15 8.88
C THR A 173 9.61 9.59 8.55
N SER A 174 9.40 10.89 8.28
CA SER A 174 8.10 11.43 7.87
C SER A 174 7.61 10.82 6.56
N ALA A 175 8.47 10.73 5.55
CA ALA A 175 8.14 10.17 4.25
C ALA A 175 7.91 8.65 4.29
N GLU A 176 8.75 7.90 5.02
CA GLU A 176 8.59 6.45 5.24
C GLU A 176 7.26 6.16 5.95
N ALA A 177 6.93 6.92 7.00
CA ALA A 177 5.66 6.78 7.74
C ALA A 177 4.43 7.14 6.89
N ALA A 178 4.59 8.00 5.88
CA ALA A 178 3.54 8.32 4.92
C ALA A 178 3.36 7.24 3.85
N GLY A 179 4.24 6.23 3.78
CA GLY A 179 4.19 5.15 2.79
C GLY A 179 4.87 5.46 1.46
N CYS A 180 5.67 6.53 1.37
CA CYS A 180 6.44 6.87 0.17
C CYS A 180 7.70 6.02 0.05
N ALA A 181 8.16 5.76 -1.18
CA ALA A 181 9.54 5.36 -1.40
C ALA A 181 10.45 6.58 -1.11
N VAL A 182 11.62 6.36 -0.51
CA VAL A 182 12.51 7.46 -0.10
C VAL A 182 13.83 7.40 -0.86
N LEU A 183 14.21 8.54 -1.43
CA LEU A 183 15.54 8.82 -1.91
C LEU A 183 16.20 9.85 -0.98
N ALA A 184 17.12 9.39 -0.14
CA ALA A 184 17.91 10.27 0.70
C ALA A 184 19.14 10.78 -0.07
N VAL A 185 19.35 12.10 -0.07
CA VAL A 185 20.54 12.78 -0.62
C VAL A 185 21.14 13.64 0.49
N PRO A 186 21.88 13.04 1.43
CA PRO A 186 22.25 13.71 2.67
C PRO A 186 23.14 14.94 2.42
N SER A 187 22.88 16.00 3.19
CA SER A 187 23.63 17.26 3.11
C SER A 187 24.73 17.34 4.17
N LEU A 188 24.37 17.09 5.43
CA LEU A 188 25.26 17.29 6.60
C LEU A 188 25.29 16.08 7.55
N VAL A 189 24.16 15.39 7.67
CA VAL A 189 23.98 14.25 8.56
C VAL A 189 24.03 12.96 7.77
N THR A 190 24.59 11.91 8.34
CA THR A 190 24.63 10.60 7.67
C THR A 190 23.26 9.93 7.73
N ILE A 191 22.85 9.36 6.60
CA ILE A 191 21.64 8.55 6.49
C ILE A 191 22.04 7.18 5.93
N GLY A 192 21.65 6.12 6.62
CA GLY A 192 21.86 4.75 6.15
C GLY A 192 20.80 4.33 5.13
N ALA A 193 21.17 3.45 4.20
CA ALA A 193 20.20 2.75 3.36
C ALA A 193 19.36 1.79 4.19
N ALA A 194 18.11 1.57 3.78
CA ALA A 194 17.17 0.66 4.43
C ALA A 194 16.15 0.15 3.39
N PRO A 195 15.38 -0.91 3.66
CA PRO A 195 14.27 -1.30 2.79
C PRO A 195 13.33 -0.12 2.52
N GLY A 196 13.10 0.22 1.25
CA GLY A 196 12.31 1.39 0.84
C GLY A 196 13.07 2.72 0.80
N ARG A 197 14.34 2.76 1.24
CA ARG A 197 15.21 3.93 1.24
C ARG A 197 16.50 3.70 0.47
N THR A 198 16.69 4.49 -0.58
CA THR A 198 17.93 4.57 -1.36
C THR A 198 18.71 5.81 -0.93
N VAL A 199 20.04 5.72 -0.86
CA VAL A 199 20.92 6.85 -0.51
C VAL A 199 21.87 7.14 -1.68
N LEU A 200 21.93 8.40 -2.11
CA LEU A 200 22.87 8.89 -3.12
C LEU A 200 23.65 10.09 -2.60
N GLY A 201 24.76 10.43 -3.26
CA GLY A 201 25.61 11.54 -2.85
C GLY A 201 25.17 12.90 -3.41
N SER A 202 24.51 12.91 -4.57
CA SER A 202 24.11 14.13 -5.27
C SER A 202 22.81 13.96 -6.07
N LEU A 203 22.05 15.04 -6.26
CA LEU A 203 20.90 15.04 -7.19
C LEU A 203 21.34 14.94 -8.65
N GLU A 204 22.62 15.14 -8.96
CA GLU A 204 23.19 14.93 -10.32
C GLU A 204 23.12 13.46 -10.77
N GLU A 205 23.02 12.54 -9.81
CA GLU A 205 22.89 11.09 -10.06
C GLU A 205 21.43 10.68 -10.31
N VAL A 206 20.48 11.60 -10.14
CA VAL A 206 19.05 11.31 -10.10
C VAL A 206 18.41 11.56 -11.45
N THR A 207 17.68 10.56 -11.93
CA THR A 207 16.91 10.61 -13.18
C THR A 207 15.46 10.17 -12.95
N PRO A 208 14.50 10.58 -13.79
CA PRO A 208 13.14 10.05 -13.74
C PRO A 208 13.09 8.52 -13.83
N GLU A 209 13.96 7.89 -14.63
CA GLU A 209 14.10 6.44 -14.71
C GLU A 209 14.56 5.82 -13.39
N LEU A 210 15.56 6.42 -12.73
CA LEU A 210 15.99 5.98 -11.41
C LEU A 210 14.85 6.07 -10.40
N LEU A 211 14.15 7.20 -10.34
CA LEU A 211 13.02 7.42 -9.42
C LEU A 211 11.91 6.39 -9.65
N ARG A 212 11.54 6.11 -10.91
CA ARG A 212 10.61 5.03 -11.23
C ARG A 212 11.09 3.69 -10.68
N SER A 213 12.38 3.40 -10.83
CA SER A 213 12.98 2.15 -10.37
C SER A 213 12.94 1.94 -8.84
N LEU A 214 12.76 3.02 -8.07
CA LEU A 214 12.65 2.98 -6.61
C LEU A 214 11.27 2.50 -6.14
N LEU A 215 10.24 2.64 -6.97
CA LEU A 215 8.88 2.25 -6.60
C LEU A 215 8.73 0.73 -6.52
N PRO A 216 7.90 0.23 -5.60
CA PRO A 216 7.66 -1.19 -5.49
C PRO A 216 6.95 -1.73 -6.73
N HIS A 217 7.08 -3.03 -6.92
CA HIS A 217 6.28 -3.74 -7.90
C HIS A 217 4.92 -4.06 -7.29
N ARG A 218 3.85 -3.94 -8.08
CA ARG A 218 2.53 -4.42 -7.65
C ARG A 218 2.30 -5.87 -8.03
N LEU A 219 1.57 -6.57 -7.17
CA LEU A 219 1.01 -7.89 -7.42
C LEU A 219 -0.50 -7.85 -7.15
N ARG A 220 -1.31 -8.18 -8.15
CA ARG A 220 -2.77 -8.31 -7.97
C ARG A 220 -3.16 -9.78 -7.86
N VAL A 221 -3.74 -10.14 -6.72
CA VAL A 221 -4.26 -11.49 -6.46
C VAL A 221 -5.78 -11.43 -6.36
N MET A 222 -6.44 -12.38 -6.99
CA MET A 222 -7.90 -12.53 -7.00
C MET A 222 -8.32 -13.84 -6.34
N SER A 223 -9.26 -13.80 -5.40
CA SER A 223 -10.06 -14.96 -4.99
C SER A 223 -11.30 -15.05 -5.87
N TRP A 224 -11.60 -16.22 -6.43
CA TRP A 224 -12.77 -16.37 -7.28
C TRP A 224 -13.37 -17.78 -7.25
N ASN A 225 -14.54 -17.90 -6.61
CA ASN A 225 -15.43 -19.05 -6.78
C ASN A 225 -16.09 -18.96 -8.17
N LEU A 226 -15.96 -20.02 -8.99
CA LEU A 226 -16.48 -20.05 -10.34
C LEU A 226 -17.91 -20.59 -10.46
N TRP A 227 -18.55 -21.05 -9.39
CA TRP A 227 -19.90 -21.63 -9.40
C TRP A 227 -20.04 -22.79 -10.38
N LEU A 228 -19.53 -23.97 -9.99
CA LEU A 228 -19.49 -25.17 -10.83
C LEU A 228 -18.86 -24.91 -12.21
N GLY A 229 -17.69 -24.28 -12.22
CA GLY A 229 -16.91 -23.90 -13.41
C GLY A 229 -17.47 -22.73 -14.21
N GLY A 230 -18.57 -22.13 -13.77
CA GLY A 230 -19.32 -21.07 -14.43
C GLY A 230 -20.47 -21.61 -15.29
N SER A 231 -20.72 -22.91 -15.23
CA SER A 231 -21.58 -23.64 -16.18
C SER A 231 -23.05 -23.23 -16.19
N LYS A 232 -23.50 -22.45 -15.20
CA LYS A 232 -24.86 -21.88 -15.13
C LYS A 232 -25.06 -20.67 -16.04
N VAL A 233 -23.98 -20.09 -16.56
CA VAL A 233 -23.98 -18.91 -17.44
C VAL A 233 -23.47 -19.30 -18.82
N ASP A 234 -24.11 -18.80 -19.87
CA ASP A 234 -23.68 -18.99 -21.25
C ASP A 234 -22.35 -18.32 -21.52
N ASP A 235 -21.54 -18.91 -22.41
CA ASP A 235 -20.21 -18.40 -22.77
C ASP A 235 -19.31 -18.09 -21.56
N HIS A 236 -19.52 -18.78 -20.43
CA HIS A 236 -18.87 -18.48 -19.15
C HIS A 236 -17.35 -18.41 -19.28
N ARG A 237 -16.71 -19.28 -20.07
CA ARG A 237 -15.26 -19.24 -20.27
C ARG A 237 -14.78 -17.95 -20.93
N ALA A 238 -15.50 -17.45 -21.94
CA ALA A 238 -15.17 -16.17 -22.58
C ALA A 238 -15.37 -14.99 -21.62
N LYS A 239 -16.44 -15.01 -20.82
CA LYS A 239 -16.71 -14.00 -19.78
C LYS A 239 -15.69 -14.04 -18.64
N GLN A 240 -15.20 -15.23 -18.29
CA GLN A 240 -14.13 -15.42 -17.33
C GLN A 240 -12.81 -14.82 -17.84
N LEU A 241 -12.43 -15.11 -19.09
CA LEU A 241 -11.25 -14.53 -19.72
C LEU A 241 -11.34 -13.00 -19.79
N LYS A 242 -12.48 -12.46 -20.21
CA LYS A 242 -12.75 -11.02 -20.21
C LYS A 242 -12.51 -10.41 -18.83
N THR A 243 -13.07 -11.02 -17.78
CA THR A 243 -12.90 -10.55 -16.39
C THR A 243 -11.44 -10.53 -15.97
N VAL A 244 -10.67 -11.60 -16.21
CA VAL A 244 -9.24 -11.67 -15.86
C VAL A 244 -8.43 -10.58 -16.59
N LEU A 245 -8.75 -10.33 -17.86
CA LEU A 245 -8.08 -9.32 -18.68
C LEU A 245 -8.42 -7.88 -18.23
N GLU A 246 -9.70 -7.58 -17.99
CA GLU A 246 -10.17 -6.23 -17.62
C GLU A 246 -9.74 -5.82 -16.20
N THR A 247 -9.72 -6.76 -15.27
CA THR A 247 -9.27 -6.51 -13.89
C THR A 247 -7.75 -6.34 -13.80
N GLY A 248 -7.01 -6.83 -14.81
CA GLY A 248 -5.56 -6.76 -14.86
C GLY A 248 -4.89 -7.50 -13.69
N VAL A 249 -5.50 -8.58 -13.22
CA VAL A 249 -4.95 -9.44 -12.16
C VAL A 249 -3.72 -10.19 -12.66
N ASP A 250 -2.84 -10.56 -11.73
CA ASP A 250 -1.61 -11.29 -12.02
C ASP A 250 -1.71 -12.78 -11.64
N VAL A 251 -2.46 -13.07 -10.57
CA VAL A 251 -2.68 -14.41 -10.03
C VAL A 251 -4.14 -14.55 -9.63
N VAL A 252 -4.76 -15.69 -9.94
CA VAL A 252 -6.13 -16.01 -9.52
C VAL A 252 -6.14 -17.33 -8.76
N ALA A 253 -6.61 -17.30 -7.52
CA ALA A 253 -6.93 -18.45 -6.70
C ALA A 253 -8.40 -18.82 -6.95
N LEU A 254 -8.61 -19.96 -7.58
CA LEU A 254 -9.90 -20.43 -8.07
C LEU A 254 -10.49 -21.49 -7.13
N GLN A 255 -11.81 -21.41 -6.95
CA GLN A 255 -12.66 -22.42 -6.31
C GLN A 255 -13.76 -22.85 -7.28
N GLU A 256 -14.33 -24.04 -7.08
CA GLU A 256 -15.34 -24.65 -7.94
C GLU A 256 -14.96 -24.68 -9.43
N THR A 257 -13.72 -25.10 -9.72
CA THR A 257 -13.19 -25.09 -11.10
C THR A 257 -13.86 -26.09 -12.04
N GLY A 258 -14.68 -27.01 -11.55
CA GLY A 258 -15.26 -28.09 -12.36
C GLY A 258 -14.20 -29.01 -12.98
N GLY A 259 -13.01 -29.04 -12.40
CA GLY A 259 -11.87 -29.88 -12.77
C GLY A 259 -11.00 -29.38 -13.91
N THR A 260 -11.52 -28.54 -14.82
CA THR A 260 -10.75 -28.09 -16.00
C THR A 260 -10.51 -26.58 -16.06
N ALA A 261 -11.25 -25.76 -15.30
CA ALA A 261 -11.24 -24.31 -15.49
C ALA A 261 -9.87 -23.64 -15.32
N ALA A 262 -9.09 -24.09 -14.34
CA ALA A 262 -7.75 -23.53 -14.12
C ALA A 262 -6.82 -23.75 -15.33
N GLU A 263 -6.86 -24.95 -15.92
CA GLU A 263 -6.04 -25.29 -17.08
C GLU A 263 -6.52 -24.52 -18.33
N GLU A 264 -7.81 -24.61 -18.65
CA GLU A 264 -8.39 -23.96 -19.84
C GLU A 264 -8.18 -22.43 -19.84
N LEU A 265 -8.40 -21.77 -18.70
CA LEU A 265 -8.19 -20.33 -18.58
C LEU A 265 -6.71 -19.97 -18.76
N ALA A 266 -5.81 -20.73 -18.12
CA ALA A 266 -4.39 -20.44 -18.21
C ALA A 266 -3.84 -20.65 -19.62
N GLU A 267 -4.24 -21.71 -20.31
CA GLU A 267 -3.84 -21.96 -21.70
C GLU A 267 -4.28 -20.82 -22.62
N ALA A 268 -5.54 -20.39 -22.52
CA ALA A 268 -6.06 -19.28 -23.31
C ALA A 268 -5.36 -17.93 -23.01
N LEU A 269 -4.88 -17.73 -21.79
CA LEU A 269 -4.13 -16.53 -21.38
C LEU A 269 -2.62 -16.63 -21.67
N GLY A 270 -2.09 -17.83 -21.98
CA GLY A 270 -0.65 -18.10 -22.03
C GLY A 270 0.01 -18.04 -20.64
N TRP A 271 -0.71 -18.43 -19.59
CA TRP A 271 -0.30 -18.39 -18.19
C TRP A 271 0.10 -19.77 -17.66
N HIS A 272 0.72 -19.79 -16.48
CA HIS A 272 1.00 -21.00 -15.72
C HIS A 272 -0.22 -21.40 -14.89
N HIS A 273 -0.40 -22.70 -14.66
CA HIS A 273 -1.46 -23.19 -13.80
C HIS A 273 -1.02 -24.32 -12.86
N HIS A 274 -1.77 -24.45 -11.78
CA HIS A 274 -1.85 -25.64 -10.95
C HIS A 274 -3.32 -25.98 -10.77
N ARG A 275 -3.70 -27.17 -11.23
CA ARG A 275 -4.97 -27.81 -10.91
C ARG A 275 -4.79 -28.69 -9.68
N ALA A 276 -5.75 -28.63 -8.75
CA ALA A 276 -5.80 -29.51 -7.59
C ALA A 276 -7.23 -30.08 -7.45
N GLY A 277 -7.34 -31.39 -7.69
CA GLY A 277 -8.60 -32.12 -7.70
C GLY A 277 -9.56 -31.64 -8.80
N GLU A 278 -10.85 -31.71 -8.47
CA GLU A 278 -11.95 -31.24 -9.32
C GLU A 278 -12.42 -29.82 -8.94
N ASN A 279 -11.92 -29.27 -7.84
CA ASN A 279 -12.48 -28.05 -7.25
C ASN A 279 -11.50 -26.87 -7.25
N LEU A 280 -10.22 -27.07 -6.97
CA LEU A 280 -9.28 -25.97 -6.73
C LEU A 280 -8.31 -25.75 -7.89
N GLY A 281 -7.88 -24.50 -8.04
CA GLY A 281 -6.76 -24.20 -8.90
C GLY A 281 -6.13 -22.84 -8.66
N VAL A 282 -4.92 -22.66 -9.17
CA VAL A 282 -4.23 -21.37 -9.22
C VAL A 282 -3.77 -21.15 -10.65
N ILE A 283 -4.08 -19.99 -11.22
CA ILE A 283 -3.51 -19.52 -12.49
C ILE A 283 -2.65 -18.29 -12.25
N SER A 284 -1.55 -18.17 -12.98
CA SER A 284 -0.53 -17.14 -12.71
C SER A 284 0.21 -16.71 -13.96
N ARG A 285 0.42 -15.39 -14.11
CA ARG A 285 1.36 -14.81 -15.08
C ARG A 285 2.81 -15.23 -14.83
N TYR A 286 3.11 -15.72 -13.62
CA TYR A 286 4.46 -16.03 -13.15
C TYR A 286 4.72 -17.53 -13.15
N PRO A 287 5.97 -17.97 -13.44
CA PRO A 287 6.35 -19.36 -13.36
C PRO A 287 6.11 -19.95 -11.97
N ILE A 288 5.45 -21.12 -11.93
CA ILE A 288 5.28 -21.94 -10.74
C ILE A 288 6.60 -22.70 -10.49
N THR A 289 7.24 -22.46 -9.36
CA THR A 289 8.51 -23.10 -8.96
C THR A 289 8.31 -24.25 -7.98
N ALA A 290 7.22 -24.25 -7.21
CA ALA A 290 6.82 -25.36 -6.35
C ALA A 290 5.29 -25.48 -6.28
N ARG A 291 4.79 -26.66 -5.90
CA ARG A 291 3.38 -26.95 -5.66
C ARG A 291 3.23 -27.55 -4.27
N PHE A 292 2.18 -27.17 -3.58
CA PHE A 292 1.92 -27.53 -2.18
C PHE A 292 0.50 -28.06 -2.02
N GLY A 293 0.27 -28.81 -0.94
CA GLY A 293 -1.02 -29.44 -0.67
C GLY A 293 -1.18 -30.77 -1.42
N ASP A 294 -2.42 -31.27 -1.40
CA ASP A 294 -2.77 -32.52 -2.06
C ASP A 294 -3.26 -32.24 -3.50
N PRO A 295 -2.60 -32.78 -4.54
CA PRO A 295 -3.08 -32.62 -5.92
C PRO A 295 -4.44 -33.29 -6.17
N GLU A 296 -4.84 -34.25 -5.33
CA GLU A 296 -6.14 -34.92 -5.36
C GLU A 296 -7.03 -34.44 -4.20
N VAL A 297 -6.86 -33.18 -3.79
CA VAL A 297 -7.76 -32.54 -2.83
C VAL A 297 -9.21 -32.77 -3.25
N GLY A 298 -10.04 -33.19 -2.30
CA GLY A 298 -11.47 -33.37 -2.54
C GLY A 298 -12.18 -32.04 -2.83
N PHE A 299 -13.50 -32.06 -2.76
CA PHE A 299 -14.28 -30.85 -3.03
C PHE A 299 -13.96 -29.70 -2.05
N TYR A 300 -13.67 -30.00 -0.78
CA TYR A 300 -13.22 -29.01 0.20
C TYR A 300 -11.78 -29.27 0.65
N GLY A 301 -11.00 -28.21 0.82
CA GLY A 301 -9.60 -28.28 1.22
C GLY A 301 -8.81 -27.07 0.74
N ALA A 302 -7.50 -27.25 0.59
CA ALA A 302 -6.60 -26.20 0.11
C ALA A 302 -5.43 -26.76 -0.70
N ALA A 303 -4.96 -25.95 -1.65
CA ALA A 303 -3.78 -26.22 -2.47
C ALA A 303 -2.98 -24.94 -2.67
N GLY A 304 -1.67 -25.06 -2.89
CA GLY A 304 -0.78 -23.91 -2.98
C GLY A 304 0.28 -24.03 -4.06
N VAL A 305 0.86 -22.89 -4.43
CA VAL A 305 1.99 -22.80 -5.34
C VAL A 305 3.00 -21.78 -4.85
N ARG A 306 4.27 -22.03 -5.14
CA ARG A 306 5.30 -20.99 -5.12
C ARG A 306 5.46 -20.39 -6.49
N LEU A 307 5.46 -19.06 -6.56
CA LEU A 307 5.58 -18.29 -7.79
C LEU A 307 6.86 -17.48 -7.79
N ARG A 308 7.62 -17.53 -8.90
CA ARG A 308 8.77 -16.64 -9.10
C ARG A 308 8.32 -15.34 -9.77
N ILE A 309 8.14 -14.31 -8.96
CA ILE A 309 7.60 -13.00 -9.38
C ILE A 309 8.68 -12.00 -9.84
N GLY A 310 9.95 -12.33 -9.66
CA GLY A 310 11.08 -11.57 -10.19
C GLY A 310 12.43 -12.24 -9.87
N PRO A 311 13.55 -11.63 -10.29
CA PRO A 311 14.89 -12.11 -9.93
C PRO A 311 15.05 -12.19 -8.40
N GLY A 312 15.25 -13.40 -7.88
CA GLY A 312 15.39 -13.65 -6.44
C GLY A 312 14.16 -13.32 -5.60
N ARG A 313 12.97 -13.22 -6.22
CA ARG A 313 11.71 -12.92 -5.54
C ARG A 313 10.68 -14.02 -5.78
N GLU A 314 10.18 -14.58 -4.69
CA GLU A 314 9.14 -15.59 -4.68
C GLU A 314 7.99 -15.19 -3.76
N ILE A 315 6.83 -15.80 -3.96
CA ILE A 315 5.65 -15.67 -3.13
C ILE A 315 4.90 -17.00 -3.13
N ASP A 316 4.34 -17.37 -1.98
CA ASP A 316 3.44 -18.50 -1.87
C ASP A 316 1.99 -18.02 -2.00
N VAL A 317 1.22 -18.68 -2.87
CA VAL A 317 -0.20 -18.39 -3.07
C VAL A 317 -0.98 -19.68 -2.88
N TRP A 318 -1.92 -19.64 -1.93
CA TRP A 318 -2.82 -20.72 -1.60
C TRP A 318 -4.25 -20.38 -1.99
N THR A 319 -4.98 -21.39 -2.47
CA THR A 319 -6.42 -21.37 -2.67
C THR A 319 -7.07 -22.33 -1.67
N ALA A 320 -8.18 -21.94 -1.05
CA ALA A 320 -8.97 -22.80 -0.18
C ALA A 320 -10.47 -22.73 -0.54
N HIS A 321 -11.16 -23.85 -0.37
CA HIS A 321 -12.62 -23.93 -0.41
C HIS A 321 -13.08 -24.71 0.83
N LEU A 322 -13.76 -24.04 1.75
CA LEU A 322 -14.24 -24.65 2.99
C LEU A 322 -15.71 -25.06 2.87
N HIS A 323 -16.14 -25.94 3.76
CA HIS A 323 -17.48 -26.52 3.73
C HIS A 323 -18.59 -25.46 3.86
N TYR A 324 -19.61 -25.55 3.02
CA TYR A 324 -20.68 -24.53 2.92
C TYR A 324 -21.76 -24.59 4.02
N THR A 325 -22.08 -25.79 4.53
CA THR A 325 -23.20 -26.00 5.45
C THR A 325 -22.77 -26.53 6.82
N PRO A 326 -23.50 -26.25 7.91
CA PRO A 326 -24.55 -25.21 8.02
C PRO A 326 -23.97 -23.81 7.76
N TYR A 327 -24.80 -22.83 7.44
CA TYR A 327 -24.35 -21.46 7.18
C TYR A 327 -24.85 -20.54 8.30
N GLY A 328 -23.92 -20.05 9.13
CA GLY A 328 -24.26 -19.34 10.37
C GLY A 328 -25.20 -18.13 10.20
N PRO A 329 -25.05 -17.29 9.17
CA PRO A 329 -26.00 -16.21 8.90
C PRO A 329 -27.43 -16.67 8.63
N TYR A 330 -27.63 -17.83 8.00
CA TYR A 330 -28.97 -18.41 7.84
C TYR A 330 -29.52 -18.87 9.18
N GLU A 331 -28.73 -19.63 9.94
CA GLU A 331 -29.16 -20.14 11.24
C GLU A 331 -29.49 -19.00 12.22
N ALA A 332 -28.73 -17.90 12.17
CA ALA A 332 -29.01 -16.71 12.96
C ALA A 332 -30.30 -15.99 12.49
N ALA A 333 -30.42 -15.72 11.18
CA ALA A 333 -31.50 -14.90 10.64
C ALA A 333 -32.85 -15.64 10.54
N PHE A 334 -32.81 -16.94 10.31
CA PHE A 334 -34.00 -17.73 9.96
C PHE A 334 -34.39 -18.74 11.02
N ASP A 335 -33.42 -19.32 11.74
CA ASP A 335 -33.66 -20.32 12.78
C ASP A 335 -33.54 -19.74 14.21
N GLY A 336 -32.95 -18.55 14.34
CA GLY A 336 -32.85 -17.81 15.60
C GLY A 336 -31.81 -18.36 16.59
N LEU A 337 -30.77 -19.04 16.08
CA LEU A 337 -29.71 -19.62 16.91
C LEU A 337 -28.85 -18.54 17.58
N GLY A 338 -28.40 -18.84 18.80
CA GLY A 338 -27.51 -17.96 19.56
C GLY A 338 -26.03 -18.15 19.20
N ALA A 339 -25.18 -17.20 19.59
CA ALA A 339 -23.74 -17.20 19.27
C ALA A 339 -23.01 -18.50 19.63
N ALA A 340 -23.35 -19.13 20.77
CA ALA A 340 -22.70 -20.37 21.20
C ALA A 340 -22.98 -21.55 20.26
N GLU A 341 -24.21 -21.66 19.74
CA GLU A 341 -24.60 -22.72 18.81
C GLU A 341 -23.96 -22.49 17.44
N LEU A 342 -23.97 -21.24 16.97
CA LEU A 342 -23.31 -20.85 15.71
C LEU A 342 -21.82 -21.19 15.73
N ILE A 343 -21.13 -20.94 16.84
CA ILE A 343 -19.70 -21.28 17.01
C ILE A 343 -19.48 -22.79 17.00
N ASP A 344 -20.34 -23.58 17.66
CA ASP A 344 -20.23 -25.04 17.69
C ASP A 344 -20.36 -25.65 16.28
N HIS A 345 -21.27 -25.08 15.48
CA HIS A 345 -21.53 -25.51 14.11
C HIS A 345 -20.40 -25.20 13.11
N GLU A 346 -19.44 -24.34 13.45
CA GLU A 346 -18.25 -24.05 12.64
C GLU A 346 -17.19 -25.17 12.69
N GLY A 347 -17.38 -26.21 13.50
CA GLY A 347 -16.36 -27.24 13.75
C GLY A 347 -15.73 -27.87 12.50
N VAL A 348 -16.52 -28.11 11.44
CA VAL A 348 -16.03 -28.66 10.16
C VAL A 348 -15.13 -27.66 9.44
N ARG A 349 -15.60 -26.42 9.24
CA ARG A 349 -14.81 -25.36 8.59
C ARG A 349 -13.55 -25.04 9.37
N LEU A 350 -13.64 -25.00 10.71
CA LEU A 350 -12.50 -24.75 11.58
C LEU A 350 -11.44 -25.85 11.46
N ALA A 351 -11.84 -27.12 11.39
CA ALA A 351 -10.91 -28.22 11.16
C ALA A 351 -10.21 -28.11 9.80
N GLN A 352 -10.94 -27.73 8.75
CA GLN A 352 -10.38 -27.52 7.41
C GLN A 352 -9.43 -26.32 7.35
N MET A 353 -9.76 -25.21 8.01
CA MET A 353 -8.86 -24.06 8.13
C MET A 353 -7.58 -24.44 8.89
N ARG A 354 -7.69 -25.16 10.01
CA ARG A 354 -6.51 -25.65 10.75
C ARG A 354 -5.63 -26.58 9.92
N ASP A 355 -6.23 -27.46 9.11
CA ASP A 355 -5.46 -28.29 8.17
C ASP A 355 -4.73 -27.44 7.13
N THR A 356 -5.41 -26.43 6.58
CA THR A 356 -4.83 -25.46 5.64
C THR A 356 -3.64 -24.74 6.25
N LEU A 357 -3.80 -24.18 7.45
CA LEU A 357 -2.74 -23.45 8.18
C LEU A 357 -1.56 -24.37 8.53
N ARG A 358 -1.81 -25.62 8.90
CA ARG A 358 -0.77 -26.63 9.13
C ARG A 358 0.06 -26.85 7.86
N ARG A 359 -0.59 -27.06 6.71
CA ARG A 359 0.09 -27.28 5.40
C ARG A 359 0.87 -26.06 4.95
N ILE A 360 0.32 -24.86 5.16
CA ILE A 360 1.03 -23.60 4.94
C ILE A 360 2.31 -23.59 5.77
N GLY A 361 2.23 -23.92 7.07
CA GLY A 361 3.39 -24.00 7.97
C GLY A 361 4.44 -25.01 7.52
N GLU A 362 4.03 -26.16 6.98
CA GLU A 362 4.94 -27.19 6.43
C GLU A 362 5.69 -26.74 5.17
N SER A 363 5.10 -25.81 4.40
CA SER A 363 5.70 -25.25 3.18
C SER A 363 6.43 -23.92 3.38
N ALA A 364 6.25 -23.29 4.55
CA ALA A 364 6.67 -21.91 4.77
C ALA A 364 8.19 -21.76 4.80
N GLU A 365 8.68 -20.73 4.10
CA GLU A 365 10.03 -20.23 4.23
C GLU A 365 10.02 -18.84 4.87
N GLU A 366 11.00 -18.55 5.73
CA GLU A 366 11.01 -17.38 6.62
C GLU A 366 10.86 -16.04 5.88
N ASP A 367 11.44 -15.92 4.68
CA ASP A 367 11.45 -14.70 3.87
C ASP A 367 10.47 -14.71 2.68
N VAL A 368 9.63 -15.75 2.55
CA VAL A 368 8.70 -15.86 1.43
C VAL A 368 7.33 -15.32 1.86
N PRO A 369 6.87 -14.17 1.28
CA PRO A 369 5.53 -13.68 1.57
C PRO A 369 4.47 -14.68 1.13
N LEU A 370 3.30 -14.60 1.75
CA LEU A 370 2.23 -15.56 1.61
C LEU A 370 0.90 -14.86 1.35
N VAL A 371 0.10 -15.43 0.45
CA VAL A 371 -1.32 -15.13 0.28
C VAL A 371 -2.12 -16.42 0.43
N LEU A 372 -3.16 -16.39 1.27
CA LEU A 372 -4.21 -17.40 1.33
C LEU A 372 -5.50 -16.76 0.85
N ALA A 373 -5.99 -17.18 -0.31
CA ALA A 373 -7.25 -16.71 -0.87
C ALA A 373 -8.25 -17.86 -0.96
N GLY A 374 -9.53 -17.59 -0.89
CA GLY A 374 -10.52 -18.66 -1.00
C GLY A 374 -11.93 -18.27 -0.62
N ASP A 375 -12.82 -19.22 -0.89
CA ASP A 375 -14.19 -19.23 -0.39
C ASP A 375 -14.19 -20.00 0.93
N PHE A 376 -14.40 -19.27 2.03
CA PHE A 376 -14.40 -19.86 3.37
C PHE A 376 -15.80 -20.24 3.82
N ASN A 377 -16.84 -19.86 3.07
CA ASN A 377 -18.23 -20.12 3.42
C ASN A 377 -18.61 -19.73 4.86
N CYS A 378 -17.94 -18.73 5.45
CA CYS A 378 -18.22 -18.26 6.80
C CYS A 378 -17.99 -16.75 6.93
N PRO A 379 -18.70 -16.10 7.87
CA PRO A 379 -18.48 -14.69 8.17
C PRO A 379 -17.12 -14.43 8.81
N SER A 380 -16.72 -13.16 8.74
CA SER A 380 -15.51 -12.68 9.39
C SER A 380 -15.79 -12.30 10.85
N HIS A 381 -14.91 -12.71 11.75
CA HIS A 381 -14.88 -12.21 13.14
C HIS A 381 -14.66 -10.69 13.22
N LEU A 382 -14.16 -10.05 12.15
CA LEU A 382 -14.00 -8.60 12.05
C LEU A 382 -15.25 -7.89 11.52
N ASP A 383 -16.13 -8.60 10.80
CA ASP A 383 -17.31 -8.02 10.15
C ASP A 383 -18.56 -8.19 11.02
N ARG A 384 -18.65 -9.33 11.72
CA ARG A 384 -19.76 -9.70 12.60
C ARG A 384 -19.26 -9.97 14.02
N THR A 385 -19.02 -8.89 14.76
CA THR A 385 -18.43 -8.93 16.11
C THR A 385 -19.36 -9.50 17.20
N GLU A 386 -20.63 -9.73 16.88
CA GLU A 386 -21.63 -10.33 17.77
C GLU A 386 -21.41 -11.83 18.01
N VAL A 387 -20.59 -12.48 17.18
CA VAL A 387 -20.20 -13.90 17.29
C VAL A 387 -18.69 -14.00 17.12
N ASP A 388 -18.02 -14.77 17.98
CA ASP A 388 -16.59 -15.06 17.86
C ASP A 388 -16.33 -16.11 16.76
N TRP A 389 -16.49 -15.73 15.49
CA TRP A 389 -16.31 -16.63 14.35
C TRP A 389 -14.91 -17.28 14.35
N PRO A 390 -14.80 -18.59 14.64
CA PRO A 390 -13.52 -19.20 14.99
C PRO A 390 -12.63 -19.46 13.77
N VAL A 391 -13.20 -19.57 12.58
CA VAL A 391 -12.46 -19.92 11.35
C VAL A 391 -11.52 -18.80 10.93
N THR A 392 -12.05 -17.59 10.74
CA THR A 392 -11.25 -16.42 10.36
C THR A 392 -10.35 -15.97 11.52
N ARG A 393 -10.79 -16.14 12.78
CA ARG A 393 -9.96 -15.90 13.97
C ARG A 393 -8.74 -16.82 14.01
N ALA A 394 -8.89 -18.10 13.68
CA ALA A 394 -7.76 -19.03 13.61
C ALA A 394 -6.72 -18.63 12.55
N ALA A 395 -7.16 -18.04 11.42
CA ALA A 395 -6.24 -17.50 10.42
C ALA A 395 -5.48 -16.27 10.93
N GLU A 396 -6.16 -15.36 11.64
CA GLU A 396 -5.53 -14.22 12.31
C GLU A 396 -4.49 -14.65 13.36
N GLU A 397 -4.85 -15.61 14.21
CA GLU A 397 -3.96 -16.19 15.22
C GLU A 397 -2.72 -16.87 14.61
N ALA A 398 -2.82 -17.37 13.38
CA ALA A 398 -1.70 -17.91 12.61
C ALA A 398 -0.84 -16.82 11.93
N GLY A 399 -1.15 -15.54 12.15
CA GLY A 399 -0.41 -14.39 11.65
C GLY A 399 -0.77 -13.97 10.22
N LEU A 400 -1.91 -14.43 9.69
CA LEU A 400 -2.46 -13.92 8.44
C LEU A 400 -3.32 -12.69 8.71
N ARG A 401 -3.20 -11.66 7.89
CA ARG A 401 -4.01 -10.45 7.99
C ARG A 401 -5.03 -10.36 6.86
N ASP A 402 -6.20 -9.82 7.18
CA ASP A 402 -7.30 -9.64 6.23
C ASP A 402 -7.07 -8.40 5.37
N SER A 403 -6.77 -8.60 4.08
CA SER A 403 -6.46 -7.48 3.19
C SER A 403 -7.65 -6.56 2.94
N PHE A 404 -8.88 -7.06 3.00
CA PHE A 404 -10.05 -6.22 2.78
C PHE A 404 -10.25 -5.28 3.98
N ARG A 405 -10.03 -5.76 5.21
CA ARG A 405 -10.18 -4.95 6.42
C ARG A 405 -8.97 -4.04 6.70
N GLU A 406 -7.78 -4.39 6.22
CA GLU A 406 -6.66 -3.43 6.17
C GLU A 406 -6.98 -2.23 5.27
N ALA A 407 -7.57 -2.46 4.09
CA ALA A 407 -7.97 -1.40 3.17
C ALA A 407 -9.24 -0.64 3.63
N HIS A 408 -10.17 -1.35 4.28
CA HIS A 408 -11.47 -0.83 4.71
C HIS A 408 -11.77 -1.20 6.18
N PRO A 409 -11.20 -0.46 7.14
CA PRO A 409 -11.30 -0.81 8.56
C PRO A 409 -12.72 -0.76 9.14
N ASP A 410 -13.63 0.00 8.54
CA ASP A 410 -15.02 0.14 8.99
C ASP A 410 -15.95 -0.82 8.20
N PRO A 411 -16.46 -1.90 8.83
CA PRO A 411 -17.36 -2.86 8.17
C PRO A 411 -18.73 -2.29 7.84
N ALA A 412 -19.20 -1.25 8.54
CA ALA A 412 -20.49 -0.63 8.23
C ALA A 412 -20.39 0.27 6.99
N ALA A 413 -19.28 1.01 6.85
CA ALA A 413 -19.05 1.86 5.68
C ALA A 413 -18.73 1.06 4.41
N ALA A 414 -18.02 -0.06 4.55
CA ALA A 414 -17.59 -0.91 3.46
C ALA A 414 -17.83 -2.39 3.82
N PRO A 415 -19.05 -2.92 3.58
CA PRO A 415 -19.38 -4.28 4.00
C PRO A 415 -18.66 -5.35 3.19
N GLY A 416 -18.33 -5.09 1.92
CA GLY A 416 -17.53 -6.00 1.11
C GLY A 416 -18.23 -7.33 0.80
N HIS A 417 -19.55 -7.33 0.67
CA HIS A 417 -20.34 -8.54 0.41
C HIS A 417 -19.83 -9.31 -0.81
N THR A 418 -19.63 -10.62 -0.63
CA THR A 418 -19.30 -11.55 -1.69
C THR A 418 -20.40 -12.59 -1.90
N TRP A 419 -21.15 -12.92 -0.85
CA TRP A 419 -22.38 -13.70 -0.90
C TRP A 419 -23.60 -12.78 -0.82
N SER A 420 -24.50 -12.75 -1.81
CA SER A 420 -24.35 -13.19 -3.20
C SER A 420 -24.95 -12.12 -4.13
N PRO A 421 -24.29 -11.80 -5.27
CA PRO A 421 -24.82 -10.84 -6.24
C PRO A 421 -26.09 -11.28 -6.97
N ILE A 422 -26.43 -12.58 -6.94
CA ILE A 422 -27.57 -13.14 -7.70
C ILE A 422 -28.70 -13.66 -6.80
N HIS A 423 -28.49 -13.80 -5.49
CA HIS A 423 -29.51 -14.21 -4.54
C HIS A 423 -29.95 -13.02 -3.67
N PRO A 424 -30.97 -12.23 -4.10
CA PRO A 424 -31.46 -11.11 -3.30
C PRO A 424 -32.43 -11.53 -2.20
N VAL A 425 -33.02 -12.72 -2.32
CA VAL A 425 -34.03 -13.27 -1.41
C VAL A 425 -33.70 -14.74 -1.13
N HIS A 426 -34.07 -15.17 0.07
CA HIS A 426 -33.86 -16.55 0.50
C HIS A 426 -34.73 -17.54 -0.28
N GLU A 427 -34.15 -18.68 -0.67
CA GLU A 427 -34.77 -19.66 -1.57
C GLU A 427 -35.75 -20.64 -0.88
N ASP A 428 -36.44 -20.17 0.15
CA ASP A 428 -37.49 -20.93 0.86
C ASP A 428 -38.92 -20.53 0.43
N GLY A 429 -39.03 -19.59 -0.51
CA GLY A 429 -40.32 -19.04 -0.95
C GLY A 429 -40.96 -18.06 0.03
N SER A 430 -40.28 -17.71 1.14
CA SER A 430 -40.78 -16.75 2.14
C SER A 430 -40.70 -15.30 1.67
N GLY A 431 -39.86 -15.01 0.68
CA GLY A 431 -39.55 -13.65 0.23
C GLY A 431 -38.72 -12.84 1.23
N ARG A 432 -38.18 -13.48 2.28
CA ARG A 432 -37.23 -12.85 3.20
C ARG A 432 -35.94 -12.47 2.45
N PRO A 433 -35.32 -11.32 2.78
CA PRO A 433 -34.06 -10.94 2.16
C PRO A 433 -32.97 -11.95 2.49
N GLU A 434 -32.09 -12.17 1.53
CA GLU A 434 -30.88 -12.98 1.70
C GLU A 434 -29.89 -12.25 2.63
N PRO A 435 -29.35 -12.87 3.69
CA PRO A 435 -28.30 -12.27 4.49
C PRO A 435 -27.04 -12.16 3.62
N GLN A 436 -26.58 -10.92 3.43
CA GLN A 436 -25.39 -10.62 2.63
C GLN A 436 -24.17 -10.58 3.52
N ASP A 437 -23.09 -11.22 3.08
CA ASP A 437 -21.87 -11.39 3.87
C ASP A 437 -20.63 -11.45 2.99
N ARG A 438 -19.49 -11.15 3.60
CA ARG A 438 -18.19 -11.44 3.01
C ARG A 438 -17.79 -12.85 3.44
N ILE A 439 -17.71 -13.76 2.48
CA ILE A 439 -17.32 -15.16 2.69
C ILE A 439 -16.10 -15.57 1.85
N ASP A 440 -15.71 -14.72 0.90
CA ASP A 440 -14.48 -14.87 0.13
C ASP A 440 -13.41 -13.92 0.66
N TYR A 441 -12.18 -14.43 0.73
CA TYR A 441 -11.10 -13.75 1.41
C TYR A 441 -9.83 -13.73 0.57
N VAL A 442 -9.04 -12.68 0.77
CA VAL A 442 -7.62 -12.64 0.43
C VAL A 442 -6.89 -12.26 1.71
N LEU A 443 -6.30 -13.25 2.36
CA LEU A 443 -5.48 -13.08 3.55
C LEU A 443 -4.00 -13.08 3.17
N HIS A 444 -3.16 -12.38 3.93
CA HIS A 444 -1.73 -12.28 3.59
C HIS A 444 -0.81 -12.21 4.80
N ARG A 445 0.48 -12.49 4.55
CA ARG A 445 1.59 -12.27 5.50
C ARG A 445 2.82 -11.78 4.73
N GLY A 446 3.50 -10.77 5.26
CA GLY A 446 4.73 -10.24 4.66
C GLY A 446 4.51 -9.35 3.43
N LEU A 447 3.29 -8.87 3.19
CA LEU A 447 2.96 -7.94 2.11
C LEU A 447 2.34 -6.65 2.67
N VAL A 448 2.34 -5.60 1.83
CA VAL A 448 1.68 -4.34 2.11
C VAL A 448 0.48 -4.21 1.17
N VAL A 449 -0.72 -4.04 1.72
CA VAL A 449 -1.95 -3.84 0.96
C VAL A 449 -2.00 -2.40 0.44
N LEU A 450 -2.18 -2.25 -0.87
CA LEU A 450 -2.40 -0.96 -1.51
C LEU A 450 -3.90 -0.69 -1.73
N ASP A 451 -4.64 -1.74 -2.07
CA ASP A 451 -6.08 -1.70 -2.34
C ASP A 451 -6.65 -3.11 -2.20
N SER A 452 -7.89 -3.21 -1.74
CA SER A 452 -8.66 -4.45 -1.75
C SER A 452 -10.12 -4.14 -2.02
N ARG A 453 -10.75 -4.85 -2.93
CA ARG A 453 -12.13 -4.58 -3.35
C ARG A 453 -12.86 -5.85 -3.79
N THR A 454 -14.17 -5.83 -3.69
CA THR A 454 -15.01 -6.83 -4.34
C THR A 454 -15.20 -6.47 -5.82
N HIS A 455 -15.42 -7.48 -6.66
CA HIS A 455 -15.63 -7.30 -8.09
C HIS A 455 -16.74 -8.19 -8.62
N VAL A 456 -17.65 -7.58 -9.37
CA VAL A 456 -18.72 -8.21 -10.15
C VAL A 456 -18.78 -7.49 -11.49
N SER A 457 -18.81 -8.24 -12.59
CA SER A 457 -18.95 -7.65 -13.93
C SER A 457 -20.42 -7.35 -14.24
N GLY A 458 -20.69 -6.11 -14.65
CA GLY A 458 -22.05 -5.68 -15.00
C GLY A 458 -23.00 -5.65 -13.80
N THR A 459 -24.30 -5.85 -14.06
CA THR A 459 -25.34 -5.94 -13.04
C THR A 459 -26.05 -7.28 -13.21
N PRO A 460 -25.68 -8.31 -12.44
CA PRO A 460 -26.24 -9.65 -12.59
C PRO A 460 -27.76 -9.64 -12.39
N ARG A 461 -28.48 -10.39 -13.22
CA ARG A 461 -29.88 -10.73 -12.94
C ARG A 461 -29.93 -11.77 -11.83
N PRO A 462 -30.97 -11.75 -10.98
CA PRO A 462 -31.10 -12.67 -9.88
C PRO A 462 -31.41 -14.09 -10.38
N TRP A 463 -31.08 -15.07 -9.54
CA TRP A 463 -31.50 -16.46 -9.72
C TRP A 463 -33.04 -16.58 -9.76
N PRO A 464 -33.61 -17.42 -10.65
CA PRO A 464 -32.95 -18.34 -11.58
C PRO A 464 -32.58 -17.77 -12.97
N ASP A 465 -32.83 -16.49 -13.24
CA ASP A 465 -32.68 -15.87 -14.57
C ASP A 465 -31.24 -15.44 -14.91
N VAL A 466 -30.27 -16.30 -14.61
CA VAL A 466 -28.83 -15.98 -14.66
C VAL A 466 -28.15 -16.29 -15.99
N PHE A 467 -28.80 -17.09 -16.85
CA PHE A 467 -28.15 -17.71 -18.02
C PHE A 467 -27.33 -16.72 -18.87
N GLY A 468 -27.88 -15.52 -19.12
CA GLY A 468 -27.22 -14.48 -19.92
C GLY A 468 -26.47 -13.41 -19.12
N ASN A 469 -26.15 -13.63 -17.85
CA ASN A 469 -25.40 -12.66 -17.04
C ASN A 469 -23.97 -12.47 -17.57
N ASP A 470 -23.43 -11.26 -17.46
CA ASP A 470 -22.01 -10.99 -17.76
C ASP A 470 -21.07 -11.58 -16.71
N TRP A 471 -21.56 -11.71 -15.47
CA TRP A 471 -20.84 -12.30 -14.35
C TRP A 471 -21.11 -13.81 -14.27
N PRO A 472 -20.09 -14.67 -14.45
CA PRO A 472 -20.25 -16.13 -14.50
C PRO A 472 -19.99 -16.79 -13.14
N SER A 473 -20.58 -16.24 -12.07
CA SER A 473 -20.46 -16.77 -10.70
C SER A 473 -21.62 -16.26 -9.83
N ASP A 474 -21.91 -16.99 -8.76
CA ASP A 474 -22.82 -16.61 -7.68
C ASP A 474 -22.10 -15.89 -6.52
N HIS A 475 -20.77 -15.78 -6.55
CA HIS A 475 -19.99 -14.98 -5.61
C HIS A 475 -19.43 -13.73 -6.28
N ALA A 476 -19.31 -12.62 -5.54
CA ALA A 476 -18.40 -11.56 -5.96
C ALA A 476 -16.95 -12.02 -5.73
N ALA A 477 -16.05 -11.69 -6.64
CA ALA A 477 -14.63 -11.95 -6.42
C ALA A 477 -14.03 -10.94 -5.46
N VAL A 478 -12.91 -11.28 -4.82
CA VAL A 478 -12.10 -10.34 -4.04
C VAL A 478 -10.78 -10.13 -4.76
N ILE A 479 -10.42 -8.87 -5.03
CA ILE A 479 -9.17 -8.50 -5.69
C ILE A 479 -8.36 -7.61 -4.75
N THR A 480 -7.16 -8.06 -4.40
CA THR A 480 -6.22 -7.29 -3.60
C THR A 480 -4.99 -6.94 -4.42
N THR A 481 -4.60 -5.67 -4.37
CA THR A 481 -3.34 -5.16 -4.90
C THR A 481 -2.34 -5.04 -3.76
N PHE A 482 -1.22 -5.75 -3.86
CA PHE A 482 -0.11 -5.67 -2.92
C PHE A 482 1.06 -4.89 -3.50
N ALA A 483 1.75 -4.12 -2.66
CA ALA A 483 3.13 -3.75 -2.91
C ALA A 483 4.03 -4.91 -2.49
N VAL A 484 4.91 -5.33 -3.39
CA VAL A 484 5.96 -6.29 -3.08
C VAL A 484 7.25 -5.49 -2.87
N PRO A 485 7.83 -5.53 -1.66
CA PRO A 485 9.05 -4.80 -1.35
C PRO A 485 10.21 -5.22 -2.27
N ARG A 486 11.16 -4.29 -2.48
CA ARG A 486 12.48 -4.67 -2.97
C ARG A 486 13.20 -5.46 -1.86
N ARG A 487 13.91 -6.54 -2.20
CA ARG A 487 15.01 -6.99 -1.32
C ARG A 487 16.06 -5.87 -1.32
N GLY A 488 16.49 -5.48 -0.12
CA GLY A 488 17.49 -4.44 0.13
C GLY A 488 18.84 -4.76 -0.48
#